data_AF-A0A352AH29-F1
#
_entry.id   AF-A0A352AH29-F1
#
_cell.length_a   1.000
_cell.length_b   1.000
_cell.length_c   1.000
_cell.angle_alpha   90.00
_cell.angle_beta   90.00
_cell.angle_gamma   90.00
#
_symmetry.space_group_name_H-M   'P 1'
#
loop_
_entity.id
_entity.type
_entity.pdbx_description
1 polymer ?
#
loop_
_entity_poly.entity_id
_entity_poly.type
_entity_poly.pdbx_seq_one_letter_code
_entity_poly.pdbx_strand_id
1 'polypeptide(L)' 'MDFKYRWKNGAPPSRDQAAQEGNLLDESQFGTPEDHQIAENMARKHLNVPLKTADAHIPPLPQAIPKERQKNV' A
#
# COMPACT_ATOMS: atom_id res chain seq x y z
N MET A 1 -19.42 -2.63 10.91
CA MET A 1 -18.14 -3.20 11.38
C MET A 1 -17.35 -2.06 11.96
N ASP A 2 -17.28 -2.02 13.28
CA ASP A 2 -16.61 -0.98 14.05
C ASP A 2 -15.11 -1.07 13.84
N PHE A 3 -14.52 0.04 13.42
CA PHE A 3 -13.10 0.15 13.25
C PHE A 3 -12.44 0.19 14.64
N LYS A 4 -11.89 -0.95 15.09
CA LYS A 4 -11.40 -1.16 16.47
C LYS A 4 -10.10 -0.40 16.79
N TYR A 5 -9.40 0.10 15.78
CA TYR A 5 -8.10 0.75 15.95
C TYR A 5 -8.23 2.26 16.19
N ARG A 6 -7.32 2.80 16.99
CA ARG A 6 -7.24 4.23 17.25
C ARG A 6 -6.58 4.93 16.06
N TRP A 7 -7.29 5.92 15.53
CA TRP A 7 -6.71 6.87 14.59
C TRP A 7 -5.67 7.73 15.30
N LYS A 8 -4.57 8.08 14.62
CA LYS A 8 -3.50 8.88 15.25
C LYS A 8 -4.00 10.24 15.76
N ASN A 9 -5.00 10.80 15.07
CA ASN A 9 -5.61 12.10 15.41
C ASN A 9 -6.89 11.96 16.26
N GLY A 10 -7.20 10.75 16.76
CA GLY A 10 -8.41 10.46 17.52
C GLY A 10 -9.72 10.46 16.69
N ALA A 11 -9.67 10.87 15.43
CA ALA A 11 -10.80 10.90 14.51
C ALA A 11 -10.47 10.19 13.19
N PRO A 12 -11.46 9.57 12.52
CA PRO A 12 -11.27 8.97 11.21
C PRO A 12 -10.84 10.04 10.20
N PRO A 13 -9.69 9.86 9.50
CA PRO A 13 -9.27 10.78 8.46
C PRO A 13 -10.23 10.71 7.27
N SER A 14 -10.32 11.80 6.53
CA SER A 14 -11.07 11.82 5.26
C SER A 14 -10.39 10.96 4.21
N ARG A 15 -11.14 10.46 3.22
CA ARG A 15 -10.60 9.62 2.13
C ARG A 15 -9.37 10.26 1.45
N ASP A 16 -9.43 11.57 1.23
CA ASP A 16 -8.33 12.32 0.60
C ASP A 16 -7.08 12.39 1.49
N GLN A 17 -7.27 12.72 2.78
CA GLN A 17 -6.20 12.70 3.77
C GLN A 17 -5.58 11.30 3.89
N ALA A 18 -6.42 10.26 3.89
CA ALA A 18 -5.95 8.89 4.01
C ALA A 18 -5.17 8.39 2.78
N ALA A 19 -5.38 9.02 1.61
CA ALA A 19 -4.62 8.73 0.39
C ALA A 19 -3.25 9.42 0.42
N GLN A 20 -3.18 10.63 0.98
CA GLN A 20 -1.94 11.39 1.11
C GLN A 20 -1.06 10.85 2.24
N GLU A 21 -1.63 10.59 3.41
CA GLU A 21 -0.88 10.19 4.60
C GLU A 21 -0.26 8.78 4.46
N GLY A 22 0.94 8.63 5.02
CA GLY A 22 1.62 7.34 5.16
C GLY A 22 0.90 6.49 6.20
N ASN A 23 0.74 7.03 7.41
CA ASN A 23 0.23 6.31 8.57
C ASN A 23 -1.12 6.88 9.01
N LEU A 24 -2.15 6.03 9.04
CA LEU A 24 -3.52 6.42 9.44
C LEU A 24 -3.79 6.14 10.92
N LEU A 25 -3.12 5.13 11.44
CA LEU A 25 -3.33 4.62 12.77
C LEU A 25 -2.17 5.02 13.67
N ASP A 26 -2.47 5.02 14.96
CA ASP A 26 -1.45 5.26 15.96
C ASP A 26 -0.54 4.04 16.07
N GLU A 27 0.74 4.19 15.75
CA GLU A 27 1.72 3.10 15.77
C GLU A 27 1.94 2.56 17.19
N SER A 28 1.70 3.39 18.22
CA SER A 28 1.90 3.01 19.62
C SER A 28 0.90 1.97 20.13
N GLN A 29 -0.19 1.71 19.39
CA GLN A 29 -1.14 0.65 19.74
C GLN A 29 -0.68 -0.74 19.26
N PHE A 30 0.34 -0.81 18.39
CA PHE A 30 0.85 -2.05 17.83
C PHE A 30 2.20 -2.40 18.45
N GLY A 31 2.35 -3.63 18.91
CA GLY A 31 3.64 -4.15 19.40
C GLY A 31 4.56 -4.62 18.27
N THR A 32 4.01 -4.80 17.07
CA THR A 32 4.68 -5.37 15.89
C THR A 32 4.39 -4.52 14.66
N PRO A 33 5.36 -4.35 13.76
CA PRO A 33 5.15 -3.61 12.51
C PRO A 33 4.17 -4.33 11.57
N GLU A 34 4.05 -5.66 11.69
CA GLU A 34 3.16 -6.48 10.86
C GLU A 34 1.68 -6.22 11.20
N ASP A 35 1.32 -6.19 12.49
CA ASP A 35 -0.04 -5.82 12.92
C ASP A 35 -0.38 -4.39 12.52
N HIS A 36 0.59 -3.47 12.62
CA HIS A 36 0.40 -2.10 12.18
C HIS A 36 0.03 -2.04 10.68
N GLN A 37 0.75 -2.75 9.82
CA GLN A 37 0.44 -2.82 8.39
C GLN A 37 -0.92 -3.44 8.08
N ILE A 38 -1.30 -4.51 8.79
CA ILE A 38 -2.60 -5.17 8.62
C ILE A 38 -3.72 -4.21 8.98
N ALA A 39 -3.61 -3.55 10.13
CA ALA A 39 -4.61 -2.61 10.60
C ALA A 39 -4.74 -1.39 9.67
N GLU A 40 -3.62 -0.87 9.19
CA GLU A 40 -3.62 0.27 8.26
C GLU A 40 -4.24 -0.10 6.90
N ASN A 41 -3.97 -1.31 6.41
CA ASN A 41 -4.61 -1.84 5.20
C ASN A 41 -6.13 -1.97 5.40
N MET A 42 -6.57 -2.49 6.56
CA MET A 42 -8.00 -2.51 6.92
C MET A 42 -8.60 -1.11 7.00
N ALA A 43 -7.88 -0.14 7.55
CA ALA A 43 -8.30 1.26 7.64
C ALA A 43 -8.51 1.88 6.25
N ARG A 44 -7.57 1.65 5.34
CA ARG A 44 -7.68 2.09 3.94
C ARG A 44 -8.84 1.41 3.22
N LYS A 45 -9.04 0.11 3.42
CA LYS A 45 -10.20 -0.59 2.85
C LYS A 45 -11.52 -0.04 3.39
N HIS A 46 -11.58 0.27 4.68
CA HIS A 46 -12.78 0.82 5.32
C HIS A 46 -13.14 2.20 4.77
N LEU A 47 -12.14 3.07 4.58
CA LEU A 47 -12.30 4.40 4.01
C LEU A 47 -12.37 4.41 2.47
N ASN A 48 -12.35 3.24 1.83
CA ASN A 48 -12.37 3.07 0.38
C ASN A 48 -11.24 3.85 -0.32
N VAL A 49 -10.07 3.87 0.31
CA VAL A 49 -8.86 4.56 -0.14
C VAL A 49 -7.99 3.58 -0.91
N PRO A 50 -7.38 3.98 -2.03
CA PRO A 50 -6.39 3.13 -2.69
C PRO A 50 -5.29 2.77 -1.69
N LEU A 51 -5.03 1.47 -1.59
CA LEU A 51 -3.85 0.98 -0.90
C LEU A 51 -2.64 1.55 -1.62
N LYS A 52 -1.70 2.12 -0.86
CA LYS A 52 -0.33 2.34 -1.35
C LYS A 52 0.32 0.97 -1.52
N THR A 53 -0.20 0.18 -2.45
CA THR A 53 0.52 -0.98 -2.96
C THR A 53 1.80 -0.42 -3.54
N ALA A 54 2.93 -1.01 -3.19
CA ALA A 54 4.23 -0.73 -3.80
C ALA A 54 4.28 -1.18 -5.27
N ASP A 55 3.21 -0.93 -6.03
CA ASP A 55 3.11 -1.22 -7.45
C ASP A 55 3.73 -0.06 -8.23
N ALA A 56 4.99 0.21 -7.94
CA ALA A 56 5.80 1.19 -8.66
C ALA A 56 7.12 0.59 -9.15
N HIS A 57 7.24 -0.75 -9.13
CA HIS A 57 8.45 -1.43 -9.58
C HIS A 57 8.19 -2.69 -10.39
N ILE A 58 7.01 -2.81 -11.01
CA ILE A 58 6.87 -3.73 -12.14
C ILE A 58 7.38 -2.96 -13.37
N PRO A 59 8.59 -3.25 -13.88
CA PRO A 59 9.06 -2.63 -15.11
C PRO A 59 8.04 -2.92 -16.22
N PRO A 60 7.65 -1.91 -17.03
CA PRO A 60 6.74 -2.14 -18.13
C PRO A 60 7.42 -3.02 -19.17
N LEU A 61 6.97 -4.28 -19.22
CA LEU A 61 7.28 -5.33 -20.18
C LEU A 61 8.72 -5.91 -20.14
N PRO A 62 8.87 -7.23 -20.37
CA PRO A 62 10.17 -7.79 -20.72
C PRO A 62 10.62 -7.16 -22.04
N GLN A 63 11.79 -6.52 -22.04
CA GLN A 63 12.42 -6.07 -23.28
C GLN A 63 12.60 -7.30 -24.17
N ALA A 64 11.89 -7.34 -25.30
CA ALA A 64 12.09 -8.37 -26.30
C ALA A 64 13.54 -8.27 -26.77
N ILE A 65 14.39 -9.20 -26.34
CA ILE A 65 15.73 -9.39 -26.89
C ILE A 65 15.59 -9.53 -28.41
N PRO A 66 16.19 -8.63 -29.22
CA PRO A 66 16.14 -8.75 -30.67
C PRO A 66 16.80 -10.07 -31.06
N LYS A 67 16.06 -10.86 -31.85
CA LYS A 67 16.44 -12.18 -32.33
C LYS A 67 17.48 -12.05 -33.44
N GLU A 68 18.66 -11.52 -33.13
CA GLU A 68 19.79 -11.43 -34.07
C GLU A 68 20.96 -12.27 -33.54
N ARG A 69 20.77 -13.59 -33.54
CA ARG A 69 21.86 -14.56 -33.59
C ARG A 69 21.41 -15.90 -34.19
N GLN A 70 20.50 -15.85 -35.16
CA GLN A 70 20.28 -16.95 -36.09
C GLN A 70 20.73 -16.48 -37.46
N LYS A 71 21.98 -16.80 -37.81
CA LYS A 71 22.53 -17.05 -39.16
C LYS A 71 24.03 -16.70 -39.19
N ASN A 72 24.88 -17.71 -39.08
CA ASN A 72 25.79 -18.09 -40.17
C ASN A 72 26.36 -19.49 -39.82
N VAL A 73 25.91 -20.55 -40.50
CA VAL A 73 26.64 -21.30 -41.55
C VAL A 73 28.09 -21.57 -41.21
#